data_AF-A0A930WG62-F1
#
_entry.id   AF-A0A930WG62-F1
#
_cell.length_a   1.000
_cell.length_b   1.000
_cell.length_c   1.000
_cell.angle_alpha   90.00
_cell.angle_beta   90.00
_cell.angle_gamma   90.00
#
_symmetry.space_group_name_H-M   'P 1'
#
loop_
_entity.id
_entity.type
_entity.pdbx_description
1 polymer ?
#
loop_
_entity_poly.entity_id
_entity_poly.type
_entity_poly.pdbx_seq_one_letter_code
_entity_poly.pdbx_strand_id
1 'polypeptide(L)' 'LFNLHPLGKFDAPKRLNALMEKGGITSCGNRQNCERVCPKSIKLTQHLAQLNREVNKQALRNMFNH' A
#
# COMPACT_ATOMS: atom_id res chain seq x y z
N LEU A 1 -4.71 4.99 -7.32
CA LEU A 1 -4.14 4.98 -8.69
C LEU A 1 -4.40 3.65 -9.40
N PHE A 2 -3.82 2.52 -8.97
CA PHE A 2 -4.04 1.21 -9.65
C PHE A 2 -5.46 0.63 -9.50
N ASN A 3 -6.04 0.67 -8.31
CA ASN A 3 -7.36 0.08 -8.05
C ASN A 3 -8.53 1.03 -8.38
N LEU A 4 -8.23 2.20 -8.95
CA LEU A 4 -9.26 3.15 -9.40
C LEU A 4 -9.83 2.73 -10.76
N HIS A 5 -9.00 2.08 -11.59
CA HIS A 5 -9.45 1.49 -12.84
C HIS A 5 -10.27 0.21 -12.55
N PRO A 6 -11.41 -0.02 -13.22
CA PRO A 6 -12.26 -1.19 -13.01
C PRO A 6 -11.50 -2.53 -13.07
N LEU A 7 -10.64 -2.71 -14.07
CA LEU A 7 -9.79 -3.90 -14.20
C LEU A 7 -8.80 -4.05 -13.03
N GLY A 8 -8.24 -2.95 -12.54
CA GLY A 8 -7.31 -2.97 -11.42
C GLY A 8 -7.96 -3.32 -10.07
N LYS A 9 -9.30 -3.29 -9.98
CA LYS A 9 -10.01 -3.76 -8.77
C LYS A 9 -9.94 -5.28 -8.63
N PHE A 10 -9.95 -6.04 -9.72
CA PHE A 10 -9.89 -7.50 -9.69
C PHE A 10 -8.52 -7.98 -9.18
N ASP A 11 -7.44 -7.30 -9.56
CA ASP A 11 -6.09 -7.62 -9.11
C ASP A 11 -5.72 -7.01 -7.74
N ALA A 12 -6.63 -6.24 -7.12
CA ALA A 12 -6.33 -5.54 -5.87
C ALA A 12 -5.89 -6.49 -4.73
N PRO A 13 -6.57 -7.63 -4.47
CA PRO A 13 -6.16 -8.54 -3.40
C PRO A 13 -4.75 -9.10 -3.62
N LYS A 14 -4.41 -9.51 -4.86
CA LYS A 14 -3.09 -10.01 -5.23
C LYS A 14 -1.99 -8.97 -4.92
N ARG A 15 -2.22 -7.72 -5.29
CA ARG A 15 -1.26 -6.62 -5.06
C ARG A 15 -1.13 -6.24 -3.58
N LEU A 16 -2.24 -6.24 -2.84
CA LEU A 16 -2.22 -5.93 -1.41
C LEU A 16 -1.55 -7.04 -0.61
N ASN A 17 -1.75 -8.31 -0.96
CA ASN A 17 -1.08 -9.45 -0.33
C ASN A 17 0.44 -9.41 -0.58
N ALA A 18 0.89 -9.05 -1.79
CA ALA A 18 2.32 -8.87 -2.07
C ALA A 18 2.96 -7.78 -1.19
N LEU A 19 2.21 -6.74 -0.81
CA LEU A 19 2.70 -5.71 0.12
C LEU A 19 2.78 -6.17 1.57
N MET A 20 2.19 -7.32 1.93
CA MET A 20 2.27 -7.91 3.27
C MET A 20 3.52 -8.77 3.46
N GLU A 21 4.21 -9.14 2.38
CA GLU A 21 5.43 -9.94 2.42
C GLU A 21 6.61 -9.18 3.04
N LYS A 22 7.71 -9.90 3.28
CA LYS A 22 8.95 -9.33 3.82
C LYS A 22 9.48 -8.23 2.89
N GLY A 23 9.85 -7.08 3.47
CA GLY A 23 10.25 -5.90 2.69
C GLY A 23 9.07 -5.09 2.14
N GLY A 24 7.83 -5.54 2.40
CA GLY A 24 6.60 -4.85 2.06
C GLY A 24 6.32 -3.62 2.93
N ILE A 25 5.06 -3.19 2.95
CA ILE A 25 4.67 -1.88 3.50
C ILE A 25 4.99 -1.72 4.99
N THR A 26 5.01 -2.84 5.73
CA THR A 26 5.36 -2.90 7.16
C THR A 26 6.83 -2.58 7.43
N SER A 27 7.70 -2.65 6.40
CA SER A 27 9.11 -2.28 6.49
C SER A 27 9.35 -0.76 6.40
N CYS A 28 8.31 0.03 6.12
CA CYS A 28 8.41 1.48 6.08
C CYS A 28 8.49 2.08 7.51
N GLY A 29 9.66 2.60 7.89
CA GLY A 29 9.86 3.27 9.18
C GLY A 29 9.35 4.72 9.28
N ASN A 30 8.54 5.18 8.32
CA ASN A 30 7.95 6.53 8.29
C ASN A 30 8.96 7.70 8.53
N ARG A 31 10.19 7.59 8.04
CA ARG A 31 11.23 8.64 8.22
C ARG A 31 11.00 9.89 7.36
N GLN A 32 10.07 9.85 6.41
CA GLN A 32 9.69 10.95 5.51
C GLN A 32 10.79 11.50 4.58
N ASN A 33 11.98 10.89 4.58
CA ASN A 33 13.06 11.28 3.67
C ASN A 33 12.65 11.17 2.20
N CYS A 34 11.84 10.17 1.85
CA CYS A 34 11.37 9.95 0.48
C CYS A 34 10.50 11.10 -0.08
N GLU A 35 9.85 11.88 0.78
CA GLU A 35 9.10 13.08 0.37
C GLU A 35 10.05 14.28 0.23
N ARG A 36 10.98 14.47 1.17
CA ARG A 36 11.93 15.59 1.16
C ARG A 36 12.89 15.57 -0.03
N VAL A 37 13.32 14.39 -0.45
CA VAL A 37 14.32 14.23 -1.53
C VAL A 37 13.69 14.09 -2.91
N CYS A 38 12.36 14.05 -3.01
CA CYS A 38 11.69 13.78 -4.27
C CYS A 38 11.84 14.97 -5.24
N PRO A 39 12.51 14.81 -6.40
CA PRO A 39 12.69 15.90 -7.37
C PRO A 39 11.40 16.26 -8.13
N LYS A 40 10.34 15.48 -7.93
CA LYS A 40 9.02 15.67 -8.55
C LYS A 40 7.97 16.14 -7.55
N SER A 41 8.37 16.45 -6.32
CA SER A 41 7.49 16.94 -5.25
C SER A 41 6.26 16.04 -5.00
N ILE A 42 6.44 14.73 -5.15
CA ILE A 42 5.38 13.76 -4.89
C ILE A 42 5.25 13.56 -3.38
N LYS A 43 4.03 13.69 -2.86
CA LYS A 43 3.69 13.43 -1.46
C LYS A 43 3.59 11.93 -1.18
N LEU A 44 4.73 11.23 -1.26
CA LEU A 44 4.77 9.76 -1.21
C LEU A 44 4.24 9.20 0.12
N THR A 45 4.45 9.91 1.23
CA THR A 45 3.98 9.53 2.57
C THR A 45 2.46 9.39 2.63
N GLN A 46 1.71 10.27 1.96
CA GLN A 46 0.25 10.22 1.90
C GLN A 46 -0.24 8.97 1.17
N HIS A 47 0.41 8.61 0.06
CA HIS A 47 0.08 7.41 -0.70
C HIS A 47 0.45 6.13 0.06
N LEU A 48 1.58 6.13 0.79
CA LEU A 48 1.96 5.02 1.67
C LEU A 48 0.98 4.84 2.82
N ALA A 49 0.51 5.93 3.45
CA ALA A 49 -0.51 5.86 4.50
C ALA A 49 -1.83 5.27 3.98
N GLN A 50 -2.27 5.68 2.78
CA GLN A 50 -3.44 5.11 2.13
C GLN A 50 -3.26 3.61 1.86
N LEU A 51 -2.11 3.20 1.32
CA LEU A 51 -1.82 1.79 1.05
C LEU A 51 -1.76 0.97 2.35
N ASN A 52 -1.19 1.51 3.42
CA ASN A 52 -1.11 0.82 4.71
C ASN A 52 -2.52 0.53 5.26
N ARG A 53 -3.44 1.49 5.11
CA ARG A 53 -4.85 1.28 5.46
C ARG A 53 -5.51 0.17 4.63
N GLU A 54 -5.25 0.13 3.32
CA GLU A 54 -5.81 -0.92 2.44
C GLU A 54 -5.21 -2.30 2.73
N VAL A 55 -3.91 -2.37 3.02
CA VAL A 55 -3.24 -3.61 3.45
C VAL A 55 -3.84 -4.11 4.76
N ASN A 56 -4.06 -3.24 5.75
CA ASN A 56 -4.71 -3.64 7.01
C ASN A 56 -6.14 -4.15 6.79
N LYS A 57 -6.92 -3.51 5.90
CA LYS A 57 -8.25 -4.03 5.52
C LYS A 57 -8.15 -5.40 4.85
N GLN A 58 -7.18 -5.60 3.95
CA GLN A 58 -6.98 -6.89 3.29
C GLN A 58 -6.53 -7.96 4.29
N ALA A 59 -5.67 -7.61 5.24
CA ALA A 59 -5.25 -8.51 6.31
C ALA A 59 -6.45 -8.98 7.14
N LEU A 60 -7.32 -8.06 7.57
CA LEU A 60 -8.56 -8.40 8.26
C LEU A 60 -9.45 -9.31 7.41
N ARG A 61 -9.63 -9.02 6.13
CA ARG A 61 -10.39 -9.88 5.21
C ARG A 61 -9.79 -11.29 5.11
N ASN A 62 -8.46 -11.40 5.00
CA ASN A 62 -7.78 -12.68 4.94
C ASN A 62 -7.98 -13.49 6.23
N MET A 63 -8.03 -12.82 7.39
CA MET A 63 -8.29 -13.47 8.68
C MET A 63 -9.72 -13.99 8.82
N PHE A 64 -10.72 -13.29 8.29
CA PHE A 64 -12.14 -13.67 8.42
C PHE A 64 -12.68 -14.49 7.25
N ASN A 65 -11.97 -14.56 6.12
CA ASN A 65 -12.28 -15.42 4.98
C ASN A 65 -11.50 -16.75 5.02
N HIS A 66 -11.02 -17.15 6.19
CA HIS A 66 -10.43 -18.45 6.45
C HIS A 66 -11.49 -19.40 7.02
#